data_AF-A0A4Y8C7D7-F1
#
_entry.id   AF-A0A4Y8C7D7-F1
#
_cell.length_a   1.000
_cell.length_b   1.000
_cell.length_c   1.000
_cell.angle_alpha   90.00
_cell.angle_beta   90.00
_cell.angle_gamma   90.00
#
_symmetry.space_group_name_H-M   'P 1'
#
loop_
_entity.id
_entity.type
_entity.pdbx_description
1 polymer ?
#
loop_
_entity_poly.entity_id
_entity_poly.type
_entity_poly.pdbx_seq_one_letter_code
_entity_poly.pdbx_strand_id
1 'polypeptide(L)' 'TAVQIKNLGNGKCIQAPITNLYGDFHKVFKIFTVECAKKDNFDQQWFLTTPPFTAKPLYRQGEVR' A
#
# COMPACT_ATOMS: atom_id res chain seq x y z
N THR A 1 1.66 8.13 5.40
CA THR A 1 2.80 7.33 5.92
C THR A 1 2.76 5.96 5.30
N ALA A 2 3.92 5.42 4.89
CA ALA A 2 4.02 4.05 4.39
C ALA A 2 4.10 3.06 5.56
N VAL A 3 3.61 1.84 5.36
CA VAL A 3 3.64 0.76 6.35
C VAL A 3 4.11 -0.54 5.73
N GLN A 4 4.60 -1.44 6.57
CA GLN A 4 4.87 -2.83 6.20
C GLN A 4 3.76 -3.71 6.74
N ILE A 5 3.26 -4.65 5.93
CA ILE A 5 2.17 -5.55 6.31
C ILE A 5 2.74 -6.93 6.60
N LYS A 6 2.69 -7.36 7.87
CA LYS A 6 3.20 -8.64 8.34
C LYS A 6 2.06 -9.65 8.55
N ASN A 7 2.22 -10.83 7.98
CA ASN A 7 1.37 -11.99 8.26
C ASN A 7 1.76 -12.57 9.62
N LEU A 8 0.80 -12.65 10.54
CA LEU A 8 1.02 -13.14 11.89
C LEU A 8 1.24 -14.66 11.96
N GLY A 9 0.70 -15.43 11.01
CA GLY A 9 0.77 -16.90 11.03
C GLY A 9 2.14 -17.46 10.61
N ASN A 10 2.88 -16.75 9.76
CA ASN A 10 4.21 -17.18 9.31
C ASN A 10 5.32 -16.14 9.52
N GLY A 11 4.99 -14.98 10.09
CA GLY A 11 5.95 -13.91 10.36
C GLY A 11 6.50 -13.19 9.13
N LYS A 12 6.02 -13.48 7.93
CA LYS A 12 6.51 -12.91 6.66
C LYS A 12 5.74 -11.65 6.28
N CYS A 13 6.34 -10.80 5.46
CA CYS A 13 5.77 -9.54 5.01
C CYS A 13 5.34 -9.59 3.54
N ILE A 14 4.30 -8.82 3.21
CA ILE A 14 3.78 -8.69 1.85
C ILE A 14 4.76 -7.89 0.99
N GLN A 15 5.09 -8.42 -0.19
CA GLN A 15 5.96 -7.79 -1.17
C GLN A 15 5.32 -7.73 -2.56
N ALA A 16 5.46 -6.58 -3.22
CA ALA A 16 5.36 -6.43 -4.67
C ALA A 16 6.77 -6.19 -5.22
N PRO A 17 7.35 -7.07 -6.06
CA PRO A 17 8.71 -6.88 -6.55
C PRO A 17 8.79 -5.65 -7.46
N ILE A 18 9.59 -4.65 -7.08
CA ILE A 18 9.80 -3.45 -7.90
C ILE A 18 11.24 -3.47 -8.41
N THR A 19 11.41 -3.61 -9.72
CA THR A 19 12.75 -3.63 -10.36
C THR A 19 13.15 -2.27 -10.89
N ASN A 20 12.18 -1.50 -11.39
CA ASN A 20 12.36 -0.14 -11.88
C ASN A 20 11.26 0.76 -11.30
N LEU A 21 11.67 1.65 -10.39
CA LEU A 21 10.80 2.61 -9.71
C LEU A 21 10.00 3.49 -10.69
N TYR A 22 10.55 3.77 -11.88
CA TYR A 22 9.94 4.63 -12.89
C TYR A 22 9.38 3.87 -14.10
N GLY A 23 9.30 2.54 -14.04
CA GLY A 23 8.81 1.74 -15.17
C GLY A 23 7.77 0.70 -14.80
N ASP A 24 7.74 0.30 -13.53
CA ASP A 24 6.92 -0.83 -13.12
C ASP A 24 5.52 -0.41 -12.65
N PHE A 25 5.22 0.88 -12.46
CA PHE A 25 3.94 1.36 -11.94
C PHE A 25 2.70 1.02 -12.78
N HIS A 26 2.87 0.66 -14.06
CA HIS A 26 1.78 0.19 -14.94
C HIS A 26 1.67 -1.33 -15.03
N LYS A 27 2.61 -2.07 -14.44
CA LYS A 27 2.66 -3.53 -14.56
C LYS A 27 1.72 -4.17 -13.56
N VAL A 28 1.16 -5.30 -13.96
CA VAL A 28 0.45 -6.19 -13.04
C VAL A 28 1.50 -6.99 -12.28
N PHE A 29 1.55 -6.82 -10.96
CA PHE A 29 2.47 -7.56 -10.10
C PHE A 29 1.79 -8.79 -9.51
N LYS A 30 2.57 -9.85 -9.36
CA LYS A 30 2.25 -10.89 -8.39
C LYS A 30 2.64 -10.39 -6.99
N ILE A 31 1.76 -10.60 -6.03
CA ILE A 31 2.02 -10.29 -4.62
C ILE A 31 2.51 -11.57 -3.93
N PHE A 32 3.60 -11.45 -3.19
CA PHE A 32 4.23 -12.56 -2.48
C PHE A 32 4.37 -12.27 -0.99
N THR A 33 4.66 -13.31 -0.21
CA THR A 33 5.10 -13.18 1.19
C THR A 33 6.56 -13.58 1.33
N VAL A 34 7.39 -12.69 1.84
CA VAL A 34 8.85 -12.88 1.99
C VAL A 34 9.31 -12.46 3.38
N GLU A 35 10.59 -12.65 3.70
CA GLU A 35 11.16 -12.12 4.93
C GLU A 35 10.98 -10.61 5.03
N CYS A 36 10.58 -10.14 6.21
CA CYS A 36 10.35 -8.72 6.45
C CYS A 36 11.66 -7.95 6.35
N ALA A 37 11.64 -6.89 5.55
CA ALA A 37 12.78 -6.00 5.37
C ALA A 37 13.20 -5.34 6.69
N LYS A 38 14.50 -5.35 6.98
CA LYS A 38 15.10 -4.70 8.16
C LYS A 38 15.53 -3.24 7.89
N LYS A 39 15.60 -2.87 6.60
CA LYS A 39 15.93 -1.52 6.11
C LYS A 39 14.84 -1.10 5.14
N ASP A 40 14.75 0.20 4.88
CA ASP A 40 13.76 0.76 3.97
C ASP A 40 13.91 0.15 2.56
N ASN A 41 12.82 -0.42 2.06
CA ASN A 41 12.69 -0.86 0.68
C ASN A 41 11.35 -0.43 0.10
N PHE A 42 11.25 -0.22 -1.20
CA PHE A 42 9.98 0.18 -1.82
C PHE A 42 9.04 -1.01 -1.99
N ASP A 43 9.60 -2.21 -2.18
CA ASP A 43 8.87 -3.43 -2.50
C ASP A 43 7.95 -3.95 -1.38
N GLN A 44 8.20 -3.56 -0.13
CA GLN A 44 7.37 -3.92 1.03
C GLN A 44 6.73 -2.70 1.70
N GLN A 45 6.79 -1.52 1.06
CA GLN A 45 6.11 -0.32 1.50
C GLN A 45 4.71 -0.23 0.91
N TRP A 46 3.71 -0.17 1.78
CA TRP A 46 2.31 -0.10 1.41
C TRP A 46 1.69 1.21 1.91
N PHE A 47 0.88 1.84 1.04
CA PHE A 47 0.08 3.00 1.40
C PHE A 47 -1.36 2.56 1.63
N LEU A 48 -1.86 2.77 2.84
CA LEU A 48 -3.28 2.63 3.14
C LEU A 48 -3.97 3.92 2.70
N THR A 49 -4.64 3.86 1.55
CA THR A 49 -5.27 5.02 0.92
C THR A 49 -6.79 4.86 0.85
N THR A 50 -7.47 5.95 0.51
CA THR A 50 -8.91 5.93 0.27
C THR A 50 -9.24 4.99 -0.90
N PRO A 51 -10.35 4.23 -0.83
CA PRO A 51 -10.79 3.42 -1.94
C PRO A 51 -11.02 4.24 -3.23
N PRO A 52 -10.91 3.65 -4.42
CA PRO A 52 -11.00 4.37 -5.70
C PRO A 52 -12.44 4.73 -6.13
N PHE A 53 -13.42 4.68 -5.22
CA PHE A 53 -14.80 5.04 -5.53
C PHE A 53 -15.10 6.50 -5.16
N THR A 54 -16.09 7.08 -5.83
CA THR A 54 -16.57 8.43 -5.53
C THR A 54 -17.22 8.47 -4.14
N ALA A 55 -16.61 9.20 -3.21
CA ALA A 55 -17.17 9.43 -1.88
C ALA A 55 -18.21 10.56 -1.91
N LYS A 56 -19.30 10.41 -1.14
CA LYS A 56 -20.21 11.51 -0.84
C LYS A 56 -19.66 12.34 0.32
N PRO A 57 -19.67 13.67 0.25
CA PRO A 57 -19.24 14.51 1.37
C PRO A 57 -20.15 14.28 2.58
N LEU A 58 -19.55 14.27 3.78
CA LEU A 58 -20.27 14.08 5.04
C LEU A 58 -21.05 15.34 5.48
N TYR A 59 -20.69 16.51 4.96
CA TYR A 59 -21.36 17.77 5.23
C TYR A 59 -22.11 18.26 3.98
N ARG A 60 -23.28 18.88 4.19
CA ARG A 60 -23.95 19.64 3.13
C ARG A 60 -23.23 20.97 2.93
N GLN A 61 -23.10 21.41 1.68
CA GLN A 61 -22.61 22.75 1.35
C GLN A 61 -23.46 23.78 2.13
N GLY A 62 -22.85 24.45 3.12
CA GLY A 62 -23.51 25.49 3.94
C GLY A 62 -23.55 25.23 5.45
N GLU A 63 -23.29 24.00 5.93
CA GLU A 63 -23.15 23.75 7.38
C GLU A 63 -21.68 23.91 7.81
N VAL A 64 -21.34 25.11 8.29
CA VAL A 64 -20.12 25.35 9.06
C VAL A 64 -20.37 24.84 10.48
N ARG A 65 -19.49 23.97 10.97
CA ARG A 65 -19.51 23.47 12.36
C ARG A 65 -19.07 24.55 13.34
#